data_AF-A0A940R621-F1
#
_entry.id   AF-A0A940R621-F1
#
_cell.length_a   1.000
_cell.length_b   1.000
_cell.length_c   1.000
_cell.angle_alpha   90.00
_cell.angle_beta   90.00
_cell.angle_gamma   90.00
#
_symmetry.space_group_name_H-M   'P 1'
#
loop_
_entity.id
_entity.type
_entity.pdbx_description
1 polymer ?
#
loop_
_entity_poly.entity_id
_entity_poly.type
_entity_poly.pdbx_seq_one_letter_code
_entity_poly.pdbx_strand_id
1 'polypeptide(L)'
;MGNGQISKPIGGEVPLKTRIGFVVELARRLHEYGTAAPRLEDVVNLVSARLGLVCNVLSTPTSIVMSFSDLASSDDDVAEVTQVVRLPPGEVNLKALCRTDEIANRVIAGEIGLAEGRRLLREVGVRRPRLLSNVATVFSYGVAAAAIAIILHSGWVEAGVAGLIGLFMGLVALAAQRWASFSPAAEAVSAFLATAIATAVAAWIVPLALRSVVIASLIVLMPGMTLTTAVRELSTQHLISGTARMMGAVSTLLKLTFGTVVAVQACTLLGILPRQHDGAGLSSAIEWGAVVAAALSFAVLFKSPLRHVPVVVAAVLLGYACTQLAGTRVSPAFGTFLGSVAIGAASNLFARLTDRPGALVREPGIILLVPGSVGFRTLSFVFENDVQLGFHTAITLVTLLIAIVAGLLFGDLLVPPRRKL
;
A
#
# COMPACT_ATOMS: atom_id res chain seq x y z
N MET A 1 -5.67 15.98 -32.69
CA MET A 1 -5.13 15.00 -33.66
C MET A 1 -3.63 15.20 -33.76
N GLY A 2 -2.85 14.41 -33.02
CA GLY A 2 -1.39 14.40 -33.09
C GLY A 2 -0.97 12.98 -33.41
N ASN A 3 -0.45 12.78 -34.61
CA ASN A 3 -0.08 11.50 -35.19
C ASN A 3 1.11 10.93 -34.40
N GLY A 4 0.83 10.11 -33.38
CA GLY A 4 1.84 9.39 -32.63
C GLY A 4 2.39 8.28 -33.51
N GLN A 5 3.54 8.52 -34.14
CA GLN A 5 4.31 7.48 -34.83
C GLN A 5 4.45 6.26 -33.91
N ILE A 6 3.71 5.20 -34.24
CA ILE A 6 3.92 3.88 -33.66
C ILE A 6 5.25 3.42 -34.24
N SER A 7 6.32 3.55 -33.46
CA SER A 7 7.63 2.99 -33.78
C SER A 7 7.46 1.52 -34.18
N LYS A 8 8.13 1.10 -35.26
CA LYS A 8 8.14 -0.28 -35.78
C LYS A 8 8.32 -1.30 -34.63
N PRO A 9 7.52 -2.39 -34.56
CA PRO A 9 7.58 -3.36 -33.47
C PRO A 9 8.98 -3.95 -33.35
N ILE A 10 9.50 -4.02 -32.13
CA ILE A 10 10.84 -4.52 -31.84
C ILE A 10 10.72 -6.02 -31.63
N GLY A 11 11.36 -6.80 -32.49
CA GLY A 11 11.50 -8.24 -32.30
C GLY A 11 10.56 -9.13 -33.11
N GLY A 12 10.05 -8.68 -34.26
CA GLY A 12 9.40 -9.59 -35.22
C GLY A 12 10.29 -10.77 -35.66
N GLU A 13 11.62 -10.61 -35.57
CA GLU A 13 12.60 -11.67 -35.82
C GLU A 13 12.89 -12.56 -34.59
N VAL A 14 12.45 -12.16 -33.39
CA VAL A 14 12.70 -12.89 -32.14
C VAL A 14 11.61 -13.94 -31.93
N PRO A 15 11.97 -15.18 -31.57
CA PRO A 15 10.99 -16.25 -31.36
C PRO A 15 9.85 -15.84 -30.42
N LEU A 16 8.61 -16.17 -30.78
CA LEU A 16 7.39 -15.83 -30.04
C LEU A 16 7.49 -16.16 -28.55
N LYS A 17 8.01 -17.36 -28.22
CA LYS A 17 8.20 -17.83 -26.84
C LYS A 17 9.13 -16.93 -26.01
N THR A 18 10.12 -16.27 -26.63
CA THR A 18 11.04 -15.35 -25.95
C THR A 18 10.34 -14.03 -25.65
N ARG A 19 9.56 -13.50 -26.61
CA ARG A 19 8.74 -12.29 -26.42
C ARG A 19 7.71 -12.51 -25.30
N ILE A 20 6.93 -13.58 -25.37
CA ILE A 20 5.97 -13.98 -24.32
C ILE A 20 6.67 -14.16 -22.98
N GLY A 21 7.81 -14.86 -22.97
CA GLY A 21 8.57 -15.14 -21.75
C GLY A 21 9.01 -13.88 -21.00
N PHE A 22 9.34 -12.80 -21.70
CA PHE A 22 9.66 -11.50 -21.11
C PHE A 22 8.42 -10.85 -20.50
N VAL A 23 7.31 -10.78 -21.25
CA VAL A 23 6.05 -10.15 -20.79
C VAL A 23 5.52 -10.86 -19.54
N VAL A 24 5.53 -12.20 -19.53
CA VAL A 24 5.09 -12.99 -18.37
C VAL A 24 5.93 -12.69 -17.12
N GLU A 25 7.25 -12.53 -17.28
CA GLU A 25 8.12 -12.18 -16.15
C GLU A 25 7.88 -10.74 -15.69
N LEU A 26 7.68 -9.80 -16.61
CA LEU A 26 7.35 -8.41 -16.29
C LEU A 26 6.04 -8.33 -15.49
N ALA A 27 4.98 -8.99 -15.97
CA ALA A 27 3.68 -9.05 -15.28
C ALA A 27 3.82 -9.62 -13.87
N ARG A 28 4.58 -10.71 -13.71
CA ARG A 28 4.87 -11.32 -12.41
C ARG A 28 5.53 -10.32 -11.46
N ARG A 29 6.56 -9.59 -11.90
CA ARG A 29 7.28 -8.62 -11.05
C ARG A 29 6.43 -7.40 -10.70
N LEU A 30 5.64 -6.88 -11.63
CA LEU A 30 4.70 -5.79 -11.34
C LEU A 30 3.69 -6.20 -10.27
N HIS A 31 3.15 -7.42 -10.38
CA HIS A 31 2.23 -7.99 -9.40
C HIS A 31 2.88 -8.15 -8.02
N GLU A 32 4.05 -8.79 -7.96
CA GLU A 32 4.79 -9.02 -6.71
C GLU A 32 5.14 -7.71 -5.97
N TYR A 33 5.34 -6.60 -6.70
CA TYR A 33 5.69 -5.29 -6.14
C TYR A 33 4.49 -4.38 -5.88
N GLY A 34 3.28 -4.95 -5.84
CA GLY A 34 2.07 -4.28 -5.36
C GLY A 34 1.40 -3.36 -6.39
N THR A 35 1.66 -3.55 -7.69
CA THR A 35 0.98 -2.78 -8.73
C THR A 35 -0.51 -3.15 -8.77
N ALA A 36 -1.38 -2.14 -8.75
CA ALA A 36 -2.83 -2.34 -8.91
C ALA A 36 -3.18 -2.91 -10.29
N ALA A 37 -4.24 -3.71 -10.38
CA ALA A 37 -4.63 -4.41 -11.60
C ALA A 37 -4.73 -3.50 -12.84
N PRO A 38 -5.42 -2.34 -12.81
CA PRO A 38 -5.53 -1.47 -13.99
C PRO A 38 -4.17 -1.06 -14.56
N ARG A 39 -3.25 -0.63 -13.68
CA ARG A 39 -1.92 -0.19 -14.10
C ARG A 39 -1.07 -1.36 -14.61
N LEU A 40 -1.20 -2.53 -13.99
CA LEU A 40 -0.48 -3.72 -14.43
C LEU A 40 -0.93 -4.12 -15.83
N GLU A 41 -2.25 -4.21 -16.06
CA GLU A 41 -2.83 -4.57 -17.35
C GLU A 41 -2.45 -3.56 -18.44
N ASP A 42 -2.53 -2.25 -18.16
CA ASP A 42 -2.08 -1.18 -19.07
C ASP A 42 -0.62 -1.36 -19.49
N VAL A 43 0.26 -1.64 -18.53
CA VAL A 43 1.69 -1.82 -18.79
C VAL A 43 1.95 -3.08 -19.62
N VAL A 44 1.32 -4.20 -19.27
CA VAL A 44 1.46 -5.46 -20.00
C VAL A 44 0.98 -5.30 -21.44
N ASN A 45 -0.15 -4.64 -21.66
CA ASN A 45 -0.68 -4.37 -23.00
C ASN A 45 0.26 -3.46 -23.81
N LEU A 46 0.76 -2.39 -23.20
CA LEU A 46 1.70 -1.47 -23.84
C LEU A 46 3.00 -2.19 -24.27
N VAL A 47 3.59 -2.98 -23.36
CA VAL A 47 4.83 -3.71 -23.64
C VAL A 47 4.59 -4.79 -24.70
N SER A 48 3.47 -5.51 -24.62
CA SER A 48 3.11 -6.55 -25.61
C SER A 48 3.00 -5.96 -27.01
N ALA A 49 2.27 -4.84 -27.16
CA ALA A 49 2.14 -4.15 -28.44
C ALA A 49 3.51 -3.70 -29.01
N ARG A 50 4.42 -3.24 -28.15
CA ARG A 50 5.80 -2.85 -28.56
C ARG A 50 6.63 -4.03 -29.05
N LEU A 51 6.33 -5.24 -28.58
CA LEU A 51 6.98 -6.49 -28.99
C LEU A 51 6.23 -7.20 -30.14
N GLY A 52 5.22 -6.55 -30.73
CA GLY A 52 4.42 -7.14 -31.80
C GLY A 52 3.54 -8.30 -31.33
N LEU A 53 3.05 -8.25 -30.09
CA LEU A 53 2.11 -9.21 -29.53
C LEU A 53 0.77 -8.55 -29.24
N VAL A 54 -0.32 -9.26 -29.51
CA VAL A 54 -1.62 -8.97 -28.87
C VAL A 54 -1.65 -9.75 -27.57
N CYS A 55 -2.00 -9.09 -26.47
CA CYS A 55 -2.13 -9.71 -25.16
C CYS A 55 -3.46 -9.33 -24.54
N ASN A 56 -4.28 -10.33 -24.21
CA ASN A 56 -5.44 -10.17 -23.36
C ASN A 56 -5.05 -10.61 -21.95
N VAL A 57 -4.98 -9.66 -21.02
CA VAL A 57 -4.51 -9.89 -19.66
C VAL A 57 -5.63 -9.63 -18.66
N LEU A 58 -5.72 -10.51 -17.66
CA LEU A 58 -6.59 -10.37 -16.51
C LEU A 58 -5.74 -10.52 -15.25
N SER A 59 -5.67 -9.47 -14.43
CA SER A 59 -4.96 -9.49 -13.16
C SER A 59 -5.93 -9.57 -11.99
N THR A 60 -5.65 -10.50 -11.07
CA THR A 60 -6.31 -10.59 -9.77
C THR A 60 -5.25 -10.61 -8.67
N PRO A 61 -5.61 -10.42 -7.39
CA PRO A 61 -4.63 -10.41 -6.29
C PRO A 61 -3.88 -11.73 -6.13
N THR A 62 -4.40 -12.84 -6.65
CA THR A 62 -3.83 -14.19 -6.47
C THR A 62 -3.48 -14.90 -7.78
N SER A 63 -3.70 -14.26 -8.93
CA SER A 63 -3.38 -14.83 -10.23
C SER A 63 -3.27 -13.78 -11.33
N ILE A 64 -2.54 -14.13 -12.39
CA ILE A 64 -2.55 -13.40 -13.67
C ILE A 64 -2.85 -14.43 -14.76
N VAL A 65 -3.83 -14.12 -15.60
CA VAL A 65 -4.13 -14.89 -16.83
C VAL A 65 -3.76 -14.01 -18.01
N MET A 66 -2.96 -14.53 -18.92
CA MET A 66 -2.53 -13.81 -20.14
C MET A 66 -2.69 -14.72 -21.34
N SER A 67 -3.40 -14.23 -22.35
CA SER A 67 -3.57 -14.90 -23.64
C SER A 67 -2.85 -14.10 -24.71
N PHE A 68 -1.97 -14.74 -25.48
CA PHE A 68 -1.11 -14.11 -26.47
C PHE A 68 -1.41 -14.62 -27.88
N SER A 69 -1.34 -13.73 -28.86
CA SER A 69 -1.27 -14.04 -30.29
C SER A 69 -0.22 -13.15 -30.98
N ASP A 70 0.37 -13.61 -32.07
CA ASP A 70 1.29 -12.79 -32.84
C ASP A 70 0.52 -11.74 -33.63
N LEU A 71 0.97 -10.48 -33.58
CA LEU A 71 0.30 -9.37 -34.27
C LEU A 71 0.34 -9.53 -35.79
N ALA A 72 1.32 -10.28 -36.31
CA ALA A 72 1.45 -10.57 -37.73
C ALA A 72 0.51 -11.69 -38.23
N SER A 73 -0.05 -12.50 -37.32
CA SER A 73 -0.84 -13.70 -37.62
C SER A 73 -2.32 -13.57 -37.22
N SER A 74 -2.76 -12.37 -36.87
CA SER A 74 -4.08 -12.08 -36.26
C SER A 74 -5.26 -12.10 -37.23
N ASP A 75 -5.32 -13.05 -38.17
CA ASP A 75 -6.49 -13.22 -39.05
C ASP A 75 -7.67 -13.89 -38.32
N ASP A 76 -7.40 -14.65 -37.26
CA ASP A 76 -8.39 -15.20 -36.33
C ASP A 76 -8.09 -14.68 -34.92
N ASP A 77 -9.10 -14.16 -34.22
CA ASP A 77 -9.01 -13.57 -32.86
C ASP A 77 -8.71 -14.62 -31.75
N VAL A 78 -8.03 -15.71 -32.12
CA VAL A 78 -7.72 -16.89 -31.31
C VAL A 78 -6.32 -16.76 -30.73
N ALA A 79 -6.22 -16.95 -29.41
CA ALA A 79 -4.93 -16.96 -28.73
C ALA A 79 -4.11 -18.20 -29.08
N GLU A 80 -2.84 -18.01 -29.44
CA GLU A 80 -1.89 -19.10 -29.67
C GLU A 80 -1.39 -19.71 -28.36
N VAL A 81 -1.22 -18.87 -27.33
CA VAL A 81 -0.69 -19.31 -26.02
C VAL A 81 -1.43 -18.61 -24.88
N THR A 82 -1.99 -19.40 -23.98
CA THR A 82 -2.53 -18.92 -22.70
C THR A 82 -1.62 -19.32 -21.55
N GLN A 83 -1.28 -18.36 -20.69
CA GLN A 83 -0.46 -18.54 -19.49
C GLN A 83 -1.29 -18.23 -18.26
N VAL A 84 -1.35 -19.18 -17.33
CA VAL A 84 -1.97 -19.00 -16.02
C VAL A 84 -0.88 -18.98 -14.96
N VAL A 85 -0.72 -17.84 -14.29
CA VAL A 85 0.32 -17.63 -13.30
C VAL A 85 -0.33 -17.41 -11.93
N ARG A 86 -0.22 -18.40 -11.04
CA ARG A 86 -0.67 -18.28 -9.65
C ARG A 86 0.42 -17.61 -8.80
N LEU A 87 0.05 -16.57 -8.06
CA LEU A 87 0.96 -15.78 -7.22
C LEU A 87 0.27 -15.43 -5.89
N PRO A 88 0.99 -15.27 -4.78
CA PRO A 88 0.42 -14.63 -3.61
C PRO A 88 0.14 -13.14 -3.88
N PRO A 89 -0.67 -12.47 -3.04
CA PRO A 89 -0.80 -11.02 -3.07
C PRO A 89 0.58 -10.35 -2.94
N GLY A 90 0.86 -9.39 -3.81
CA GLY A 90 2.11 -8.63 -3.78
C GLY A 90 2.14 -7.57 -2.68
N GLU A 91 3.34 -7.10 -2.36
CA GLU A 91 3.59 -6.03 -1.39
C GLU A 91 4.24 -4.84 -2.08
N VAL A 92 3.97 -3.62 -1.59
CA VAL A 92 4.61 -2.41 -2.11
C VAL A 92 6.13 -2.49 -1.93
N ASN A 93 6.86 -2.44 -3.04
CA ASN A 93 8.32 -2.38 -3.05
C ASN A 93 8.78 -1.39 -4.11
N LEU A 94 8.86 -0.12 -3.73
CA LEU A 94 9.09 0.98 -4.68
C LEU A 94 10.45 0.90 -5.36
N LYS A 95 11.49 0.42 -4.65
CA LYS A 95 12.82 0.21 -5.24
C LYS A 95 12.82 -0.90 -6.29
N ALA A 96 12.15 -2.01 -6.01
CA ALA A 96 12.07 -3.11 -6.97
C ALA A 96 11.20 -2.72 -8.18
N LEU A 97 10.08 -2.02 -7.94
CA LEU A 97 9.21 -1.48 -8.98
C LEU A 97 9.96 -0.53 -9.93
N CYS A 98 10.74 0.42 -9.39
CA CYS A 98 11.56 1.31 -10.21
C CYS A 98 12.57 0.55 -11.08
N ARG A 99 13.16 -0.53 -10.55
CA ARG A 99 14.13 -1.33 -11.30
C ARG A 99 13.48 -2.17 -12.40
N THR A 100 12.29 -2.72 -12.12
CA THR A 100 11.47 -3.42 -13.11
C THR A 100 11.10 -2.48 -14.27
N ASP A 101 10.68 -1.26 -13.93
CA ASP A 101 10.34 -0.20 -14.87
C ASP A 101 11.53 0.20 -15.76
N GLU A 102 12.70 0.45 -15.15
CA GLU A 102 13.95 0.73 -15.87
C GLU A 102 14.31 -0.40 -16.85
N ILE A 103 14.23 -1.67 -16.42
CA ILE A 103 14.56 -2.81 -17.29
C ILE A 103 13.58 -2.88 -18.48
N ALA A 104 12.29 -2.71 -18.23
CA ALA A 104 11.28 -2.74 -19.28
C ALA A 104 11.47 -1.60 -20.29
N ASN A 105 11.77 -0.39 -19.82
CA ASN A 105 12.07 0.75 -20.69
C ASN A 105 13.32 0.51 -21.55
N ARG A 106 14.39 -0.05 -20.99
CA ARG A 106 15.62 -0.36 -21.75
C ARG A 106 15.41 -1.44 -22.82
N VAL A 107 14.57 -2.45 -22.54
CA VAL A 107 14.17 -3.45 -23.55
C VAL A 107 13.35 -2.80 -24.67
N ILE A 108 12.37 -1.96 -24.34
CA ILE A 108 11.55 -1.25 -25.33
C ILE A 108 12.35 -0.22 -26.12
N ALA A 109 13.42 0.33 -25.55
CA ALA A 109 14.35 1.22 -26.26
C ALA A 109 15.32 0.46 -27.17
N GLY A 110 15.38 -0.88 -27.09
CA GLY A 110 16.33 -1.70 -27.84
C GLY A 110 17.76 -1.67 -27.27
N GLU A 111 17.97 -1.12 -26.08
CA GLU A 111 19.29 -1.03 -25.43
C GLU A 111 19.77 -2.38 -24.89
N ILE A 112 18.83 -3.26 -24.54
CA ILE A 112 19.11 -4.63 -24.09
C ILE A 112 18.15 -5.62 -24.76
N GLY A 113 18.63 -6.83 -25.05
CA GLY A 113 17.82 -7.88 -25.64
C GLY A 113 16.80 -8.48 -24.68
N LEU A 114 15.74 -9.10 -25.22
CA LEU A 114 14.62 -9.68 -24.44
C LEU A 114 15.06 -10.77 -23.44
N ALA A 115 15.98 -11.66 -23.85
CA ALA A 115 16.49 -12.72 -22.99
C ALA A 115 17.25 -12.16 -21.78
N GLU A 116 18.09 -11.14 -22.03
CA GLU A 116 18.84 -10.45 -21.00
C GLU A 116 17.94 -9.63 -20.08
N GLY A 117 16.97 -8.89 -20.64
CA GLY A 117 15.95 -8.20 -19.86
C GLY A 117 15.17 -9.15 -18.94
N ARG A 118 14.78 -10.32 -19.44
CA ARG A 118 14.11 -11.36 -18.63
C ARG A 118 15.01 -11.88 -17.52
N ARG A 119 16.31 -12.09 -17.78
CA ARG A 119 17.29 -12.48 -16.75
C ARG A 119 17.39 -11.40 -15.66
N LEU A 120 17.52 -10.14 -16.05
CA LEU A 120 17.61 -9.01 -15.12
C LEU A 120 16.33 -8.86 -14.27
N LEU A 121 15.15 -9.06 -14.86
CA LEU A 121 13.88 -9.06 -14.12
C LEU A 121 13.83 -10.16 -13.05
N ARG A 122 14.32 -11.36 -13.38
CA ARG A 122 14.38 -12.47 -12.42
C ARG A 122 15.33 -12.21 -11.25
N GLU A 123 16.32 -11.37 -11.45
CA GLU A 123 17.28 -10.98 -10.40
C GLU A 123 16.76 -9.82 -9.53
N VAL A 124 15.68 -9.14 -9.93
CA VAL A 124 15.04 -8.12 -9.10
C VAL A 124 14.44 -8.80 -7.85
N GLY A 125 14.77 -8.28 -6.67
CA GLY A 125 14.23 -8.77 -5.40
C GLY A 125 14.85 -10.05 -4.85
N VAL A 126 15.74 -10.74 -5.57
CA VAL A 126 16.38 -12.00 -5.10
C VAL A 126 17.42 -11.78 -3.99
N ARG A 127 17.88 -10.55 -3.77
CA ARG A 127 18.87 -10.26 -2.72
C ARG A 127 18.25 -10.44 -1.33
N ARG A 128 18.82 -11.35 -0.54
CA ARG A 128 18.44 -11.57 0.86
C ARG A 128 18.47 -10.25 1.64
N PRO A 129 17.44 -9.96 2.45
CA PRO A 129 17.44 -8.78 3.31
C PRO A 129 18.65 -8.86 4.25
N ARG A 130 19.45 -7.80 4.26
CA ARG A 130 20.61 -7.67 5.15
C ARG A 130 20.11 -7.44 6.58
N LEU A 131 20.88 -7.84 7.59
CA LEU A 131 20.59 -7.56 9.01
C LEU A 131 20.16 -6.10 9.25
N LEU A 132 20.87 -5.15 8.62
CA LEU A 132 20.55 -3.72 8.66
C LEU A 132 19.15 -3.39 8.13
N SER A 133 18.67 -4.09 7.10
CA SER A 133 17.33 -3.90 6.56
C SER A 133 16.26 -4.36 7.54
N ASN A 134 16.47 -5.50 8.21
CA ASN A 134 15.54 -6.00 9.20
C ASN A 134 15.47 -5.08 10.43
N VAL A 135 16.63 -4.61 10.91
CA VAL A 135 16.70 -3.63 12.01
C VAL A 135 16.00 -2.33 11.62
N ALA A 136 16.22 -1.83 10.40
CA ALA A 136 15.53 -0.64 9.91
C ALA A 136 14.01 -0.84 9.83
N THR A 137 13.54 -2.00 9.38
CA THR A 137 12.11 -2.35 9.37
C THR A 137 11.53 -2.33 10.78
N VAL A 138 12.15 -3.02 11.75
CA VAL A 138 11.69 -3.05 13.14
C VAL A 138 11.62 -1.64 13.73
N PHE A 139 12.69 -0.86 13.56
CA PHE A 139 12.73 0.52 14.03
C PHE A 139 11.64 1.38 13.39
N SER A 140 11.36 1.15 12.10
CA SER A 140 10.29 1.86 11.39
C SER A 140 8.90 1.54 11.92
N TYR A 141 8.64 0.31 12.39
CA TYR A 141 7.36 0.02 13.07
C TYR A 141 7.21 0.84 14.36
N GLY A 142 8.28 0.94 15.16
CA GLY A 142 8.28 1.75 16.38
C GLY A 142 8.11 3.24 16.11
N VAL A 143 8.87 3.80 15.17
CA VAL A 143 8.76 5.21 14.79
C VAL A 143 7.39 5.53 14.19
N ALA A 144 6.86 4.65 13.32
CA ALA A 144 5.52 4.80 12.78
C ALA A 144 4.47 4.85 13.90
N ALA A 145 4.52 3.91 14.85
CA ALA A 145 3.56 3.85 15.95
C ALA A 145 3.66 5.09 16.85
N ALA A 146 4.86 5.52 17.24
CA ALA A 146 5.05 6.72 18.04
C ALA A 146 4.56 7.99 17.33
N ALA A 147 4.90 8.14 16.03
CA ALA A 147 4.46 9.28 15.23
C ALA A 147 2.94 9.33 15.06
N ILE A 148 2.31 8.18 14.80
CA ILE A 148 0.86 8.09 14.64
C ILE A 148 0.13 8.35 15.96
N ALA A 149 0.68 7.94 17.11
CA ALA A 149 0.11 8.30 18.41
C ALA A 149 0.06 9.83 18.60
N ILE A 150 1.11 10.56 18.21
CA ILE A 150 1.13 12.03 18.24
C ILE A 150 0.09 12.62 17.26
N ILE A 151 -0.01 12.08 16.05
CA ILE A 151 -1.00 12.52 15.03
C ILE A 151 -2.44 12.23 15.48
N LEU A 152 -2.67 11.20 16.29
CA LEU A 152 -3.96 10.92 16.94
C LEU A 152 -4.18 11.80 18.20
N HIS A 153 -3.47 12.91 18.33
CA HIS A 153 -3.54 13.88 19.43
C HIS A 153 -3.29 13.28 20.82
N SER A 154 -2.38 12.29 20.92
CA SER A 154 -1.94 11.75 22.21
C SER A 154 -0.67 12.44 22.73
N GLY A 155 -0.37 12.26 24.01
CA GLY A 155 0.82 12.82 24.66
C GLY A 155 2.11 12.06 24.36
N TRP A 156 3.22 12.57 24.90
CA TRP A 156 4.55 11.94 24.76
C TRP A 156 4.63 10.54 25.38
N VAL A 157 3.89 10.31 26.47
CA VAL A 157 3.86 9.02 27.16
C VAL A 157 3.21 7.97 26.26
N GLU A 158 2.05 8.27 25.70
CA GLU A 158 1.37 7.40 24.74
C GLU A 158 2.22 7.14 23.50
N ALA A 159 2.90 8.17 22.98
CA ALA A 159 3.81 8.01 21.85
C ALA A 159 4.99 7.09 22.17
N GLY A 160 5.59 7.21 23.36
CA GLY A 160 6.65 6.32 23.82
C GLY A 160 6.18 4.87 23.96
N VAL A 161 5.03 4.66 24.60
CA VAL A 161 4.45 3.31 24.77
C VAL A 161 4.06 2.70 23.42
N ALA A 162 3.38 3.44 22.56
CA ALA A 162 3.04 2.99 21.21
C ALA A 162 4.30 2.66 20.40
N GLY A 163 5.36 3.47 20.53
CA GLY A 163 6.64 3.21 19.88
C GLY A 163 7.29 1.90 20.33
N LEU A 164 7.30 1.61 21.64
CA LEU A 164 7.83 0.36 22.18
C LEU A 164 7.02 -0.86 21.72
N ILE A 165 5.69 -0.76 21.75
CA ILE A 165 4.81 -1.82 21.23
C ILE A 165 5.01 -1.99 19.72
N GLY A 166 5.16 -0.89 18.98
CA GLY A 166 5.48 -0.91 17.54
C GLY A 166 6.79 -1.64 17.25
N LEU A 167 7.88 -1.35 17.99
CA LEU A 167 9.14 -2.09 17.88
C LEU A 167 8.92 -3.60 18.08
N PHE A 168 8.15 -3.97 19.11
CA PHE A 168 7.82 -5.35 19.38
C PHE A 168 7.00 -5.99 18.24
N MET A 169 6.02 -5.27 17.68
CA MET A 169 5.26 -5.71 16.50
C MET A 169 6.13 -5.87 15.25
N GLY A 170 7.14 -5.03 15.08
CA GLY A 170 8.14 -5.20 14.02
C GLY A 170 8.91 -6.53 14.16
N LEU A 171 9.24 -6.94 15.38
CA LEU A 171 9.88 -8.24 15.64
C LEU A 171 8.92 -9.40 15.35
N VAL A 172 7.65 -9.29 15.76
CA VAL A 172 6.61 -10.28 15.45
C VAL A 172 6.41 -10.42 13.94
N ALA A 173 6.40 -9.30 13.21
CA ALA A 173 6.28 -9.30 11.75
C ALA A 173 7.47 -10.01 11.07
N LEU A 174 8.70 -9.79 11.54
CA LEU A 174 9.87 -10.52 11.03
C LEU A 174 9.83 -12.02 11.35
N ALA A 175 9.35 -12.40 12.54
CA ALA A 175 9.18 -13.80 12.91
C ALA A 175 8.12 -14.49 12.04
N ALA A 176 7.01 -13.79 11.75
CA ALA A 176 5.93 -14.29 10.89
C ALA A 176 6.41 -14.56 9.44
N GLN A 177 7.32 -13.75 8.91
CA GLN A 177 7.93 -14.00 7.59
C GLN A 177 8.81 -15.26 7.57
N ARG A 178 9.38 -15.65 8.72
CA ARG A 178 10.27 -16.81 8.83
C ARG A 178 9.50 -18.11 9.06
N TRP A 179 8.34 -18.06 9.70
CA TRP A 179 7.53 -19.22 10.09
C TRP A 179 6.19 -19.22 9.35
N ALA A 180 6.13 -19.95 8.22
CA ALA A 180 4.96 -19.99 7.34
C ALA A 180 3.65 -20.38 8.07
N SER A 181 3.72 -21.26 9.08
CA SER A 181 2.56 -21.69 9.86
C SER A 181 1.97 -20.60 10.77
N PHE A 182 2.74 -19.57 11.12
CA PHE A 182 2.29 -18.47 11.98
C PHE A 182 1.64 -17.33 11.19
N SER A 183 1.97 -17.20 9.90
CA SER A 183 1.50 -16.11 9.01
C SER A 183 -0.03 -15.91 9.01
N PRO A 184 -0.89 -16.95 8.95
CA PRO A 184 -2.34 -16.76 8.93
C PRO A 184 -2.92 -16.12 10.20
N ALA A 185 -2.28 -16.35 11.36
CA ALA A 185 -2.70 -15.88 12.68
C ALA A 185 -1.93 -14.64 13.16
N ALA A 186 -0.89 -14.22 12.44
CA ALA A 186 0.01 -13.15 12.87
C ALA A 186 -0.71 -11.84 13.19
N GLU A 187 -1.73 -11.48 12.40
CA GLU A 187 -2.56 -10.28 12.62
C GLU A 187 -3.30 -10.35 13.97
N ALA A 188 -4.00 -11.46 14.24
CA ALA A 188 -4.75 -11.64 15.49
C ALA A 188 -3.82 -11.70 16.71
N VAL A 189 -2.69 -12.42 16.61
CA VAL A 189 -1.72 -12.50 17.70
C VAL A 189 -1.06 -11.15 17.97
N SER A 190 -0.72 -10.40 16.92
CA SER A 190 -0.16 -9.05 17.05
C SER A 190 -1.13 -8.11 17.77
N ALA A 191 -2.41 -8.12 17.36
CA ALA A 191 -3.43 -7.31 18.02
C ALA A 191 -3.67 -7.71 19.47
N PHE A 192 -3.67 -9.02 19.76
CA PHE A 192 -3.75 -9.52 21.13
C PHE A 192 -2.59 -9.02 21.98
N LEU A 193 -1.35 -9.21 21.52
CA LEU A 193 -0.16 -8.81 22.26
C LEU A 193 -0.08 -7.29 22.44
N ALA A 194 -0.33 -6.51 21.39
CA ALA A 194 -0.31 -5.05 21.47
C ALA A 194 -1.32 -4.54 22.51
N THR A 195 -2.55 -5.08 22.48
CA THR A 195 -3.62 -4.68 23.40
C THR A 195 -3.35 -5.13 24.83
N ALA A 196 -2.86 -6.36 25.03
CA ALA A 196 -2.51 -6.87 26.36
C ALA A 196 -1.36 -6.06 26.99
N ILE A 197 -0.31 -5.77 26.21
CA ILE A 197 0.83 -4.96 26.68
C ILE A 197 0.36 -3.54 27.01
N ALA A 198 -0.40 -2.89 26.12
CA ALA A 198 -0.91 -1.54 26.37
C ALA A 198 -1.82 -1.49 27.62
N THR A 199 -2.66 -2.50 27.81
CA THR A 199 -3.55 -2.62 28.99
C THR A 199 -2.75 -2.83 30.28
N ALA A 200 -1.73 -3.68 30.26
CA ALA A 200 -0.86 -3.91 31.42
C ALA A 200 -0.07 -2.64 31.80
N VAL A 201 0.45 -1.91 30.82
CA VAL A 201 1.13 -0.62 31.05
C VAL A 201 0.14 0.39 31.63
N ALA A 202 -1.07 0.49 31.06
CA ALA A 202 -2.14 1.36 31.55
C ALA A 202 -2.56 1.04 33.00
N ALA A 203 -2.63 -0.24 33.35
CA ALA A 203 -3.01 -0.69 34.68
C ALA A 203 -1.91 -0.40 35.71
N TRP A 204 -0.66 -0.81 35.43
CA TRP A 204 0.38 -0.91 36.46
C TRP A 204 1.42 0.21 36.42
N ILE A 205 1.66 0.83 35.26
CA ILE A 205 2.77 1.78 35.10
C ILE A 205 2.25 3.20 35.04
N VAL A 206 1.50 3.56 33.99
CA VAL A 206 1.05 4.94 33.74
C VAL A 206 -0.34 4.93 33.10
N PRO A 207 -1.26 5.82 33.48
CA PRO A 207 -2.54 5.97 32.78
C PRO A 207 -2.33 6.30 31.30
N LEU A 208 -3.16 5.73 30.41
CA LEU A 208 -3.02 5.89 28.95
C LEU A 208 -4.36 6.14 28.27
N ALA A 209 -4.33 6.90 27.18
CA ALA A 209 -5.37 6.87 26.16
C ALA A 209 -5.32 5.55 25.37
N LEU A 210 -5.77 4.45 26.00
CA LEU A 210 -5.58 3.07 25.54
C LEU A 210 -5.98 2.85 24.07
N ARG A 211 -7.13 3.39 23.66
CA ARG A 211 -7.64 3.26 22.29
C ARG A 211 -6.68 3.86 21.27
N SER A 212 -6.12 5.05 21.53
CA SER A 212 -5.15 5.70 20.64
C SER A 212 -3.83 4.92 20.58
N VAL A 213 -3.34 4.44 21.73
CA VAL A 213 -2.11 3.64 21.81
C VAL A 213 -2.24 2.34 21.01
N VAL A 214 -3.36 1.61 21.16
CA VAL A 214 -3.59 0.35 20.43
C VAL A 214 -3.70 0.60 18.93
N ILE A 215 -4.48 1.60 18.49
CA ILE A 215 -4.59 1.95 17.07
C ILE A 215 -3.23 2.33 16.48
N ALA A 216 -2.46 3.17 17.19
CA ALA A 216 -1.14 3.60 16.73
C ALA A 216 -0.15 2.43 16.65
N SER A 217 -0.17 1.53 17.63
CA SER A 217 0.71 0.35 17.67
C SER A 217 0.44 -0.65 16.53
N LEU A 218 -0.80 -0.70 16.03
CA LEU A 218 -1.22 -1.62 14.98
C LEU A 218 -1.27 -0.98 13.58
N ILE A 219 -0.94 0.31 13.46
CA ILE A 219 -1.17 1.09 12.22
C ILE A 219 -0.53 0.47 10.97
N VAL A 220 0.66 -0.14 11.11
CA VAL A 220 1.37 -0.78 9.99
C VAL A 220 0.69 -2.06 9.52
N LEU A 221 -0.06 -2.73 10.39
CA LEU A 221 -0.81 -3.95 10.08
C LEU A 221 -2.20 -3.66 9.51
N MET A 222 -2.67 -2.42 9.63
CA MET A 222 -3.99 -2.04 9.14
C MET A 222 -4.01 -2.00 7.61
N PRO A 223 -4.98 -2.65 6.94
CA PRO A 223 -4.99 -2.85 5.49
C PRO A 223 -5.55 -1.64 4.75
N GLY A 224 -5.15 -0.44 5.16
CA GLY A 224 -5.62 0.81 4.59
C GLY A 224 -5.37 0.86 3.08
N MET A 225 -4.12 0.66 2.67
CA MET A 225 -3.74 0.74 1.25
C MET A 225 -4.49 -0.28 0.40
N THR A 226 -4.76 -1.46 0.97
CA THR A 226 -5.56 -2.51 0.34
C THR A 226 -7.01 -2.07 0.15
N LEU A 227 -7.64 -1.43 1.15
CA LEU A 227 -8.99 -0.87 1.03
C LEU A 227 -9.06 0.19 -0.07
N THR A 228 -8.11 1.13 -0.09
CA THR A 228 -8.08 2.19 -1.11
C THR A 228 -7.84 1.63 -2.51
N THR A 229 -6.94 0.66 -2.64
CA THR A 229 -6.69 -0.02 -3.93
C THR A 229 -7.92 -0.80 -4.38
N ALA A 230 -8.62 -1.48 -3.46
CA ALA A 230 -9.84 -2.20 -3.76
C ALA A 230 -10.93 -1.28 -4.35
N VAL A 231 -11.20 -0.14 -3.70
CA VAL A 231 -12.20 0.82 -4.22
C VAL A 231 -11.75 1.43 -5.54
N ARG A 232 -10.44 1.68 -5.72
CA ARG A 232 -9.92 2.15 -7.00
C ARG A 232 -10.16 1.13 -8.11
N GLU A 233 -9.82 -0.13 -7.87
CA GLU A 233 -10.02 -1.23 -8.82
C GLU A 233 -11.50 -1.40 -9.17
N LEU A 234 -12.41 -1.31 -8.18
CA LEU A 234 -13.86 -1.32 -8.41
C LEU A 234 -14.33 -0.13 -9.26
N SER A 235 -13.85 1.08 -8.96
CA SER A 235 -14.21 2.29 -9.73
C SER A 235 -13.76 2.21 -11.19
N THR A 236 -12.67 1.49 -11.46
CA THR A 236 -12.13 1.25 -12.81
C THR A 236 -12.64 -0.05 -13.44
N GLN A 237 -13.70 -0.66 -12.92
CA GLN A 237 -14.33 -1.90 -13.44
C GLN A 237 -13.48 -3.18 -13.36
N HIS A 238 -12.39 -3.21 -12.59
CA HIS A 238 -11.68 -4.45 -12.25
C HIS A 238 -12.38 -5.15 -11.07
N LEU A 239 -13.62 -5.59 -11.30
CA LEU A 239 -14.55 -6.04 -10.25
C LEU A 239 -14.03 -7.23 -9.45
N ILE A 240 -13.46 -8.24 -10.12
CA ILE A 240 -12.92 -9.44 -9.46
C ILE A 240 -11.75 -9.06 -8.54
N SER A 241 -10.83 -8.22 -9.03
CA SER A 241 -9.66 -7.82 -8.24
C SER A 241 -10.06 -6.95 -7.05
N GLY A 242 -10.91 -5.94 -7.29
CA GLY A 242 -11.38 -5.03 -6.27
C GLY A 242 -12.16 -5.72 -5.15
N THR A 243 -13.09 -6.61 -5.49
CA THR A 243 -13.84 -7.39 -4.47
C THR A 243 -12.94 -8.34 -3.69
N ALA A 244 -11.99 -9.03 -4.35
CA ALA A 244 -11.04 -9.91 -3.67
C ALA A 244 -10.13 -9.15 -2.70
N ARG A 245 -9.59 -7.99 -3.09
CA ARG A 245 -8.79 -7.14 -2.18
C ARG A 245 -9.63 -6.60 -1.02
N MET A 246 -10.87 -6.19 -1.28
CA MET A 246 -11.78 -5.71 -0.24
C MET A 246 -12.02 -6.80 0.81
N MET A 247 -12.37 -8.02 0.38
CA MET A 247 -12.59 -9.14 1.30
C MET A 247 -11.32 -9.54 2.06
N GLY A 248 -10.15 -9.47 1.41
CA GLY A 248 -8.86 -9.64 2.09
C GLY A 248 -8.64 -8.61 3.20
N ALA A 249 -8.88 -7.33 2.92
CA ALA A 249 -8.75 -6.26 3.90
C ALA A 249 -9.75 -6.41 5.06
N VAL A 250 -11.01 -6.76 4.77
CA VAL A 250 -12.01 -7.04 5.81
C VAL A 250 -11.58 -8.23 6.68
N SER A 251 -11.00 -9.28 6.10
CA SER A 251 -10.48 -10.42 6.86
C SER A 251 -9.34 -10.02 7.81
N THR A 252 -8.39 -9.20 7.35
CA THR A 252 -7.33 -8.64 8.21
C THR A 252 -7.93 -7.81 9.35
N LEU A 253 -8.89 -6.93 9.07
CA LEU A 253 -9.56 -6.12 10.10
C LEU A 253 -10.30 -6.98 11.13
N LEU A 254 -10.99 -8.04 10.70
CA LEU A 254 -11.66 -8.99 11.60
C LEU A 254 -10.67 -9.67 12.53
N LYS A 255 -9.53 -10.14 12.02
CA LYS A 255 -8.49 -10.78 12.85
C LYS A 255 -7.87 -9.81 13.85
N LEU A 256 -7.56 -8.59 13.43
CA LEU A 256 -7.06 -7.54 14.32
C LEU A 256 -8.08 -7.22 15.43
N THR A 257 -9.35 -7.08 15.05
CA THR A 257 -10.43 -6.78 16.00
C THR A 257 -10.61 -7.93 16.99
N PHE A 258 -10.66 -9.17 16.49
CA PHE A 258 -10.77 -10.36 17.32
C PHE A 258 -9.62 -10.45 18.35
N GLY A 259 -8.36 -10.28 17.90
CA GLY A 259 -7.20 -10.28 18.80
C GLY A 259 -7.30 -9.21 19.90
N THR A 260 -7.76 -8.01 19.55
CA THR A 260 -7.97 -6.90 20.49
C THR A 260 -9.05 -7.24 21.52
N VAL A 261 -10.21 -7.73 21.08
CA VAL A 261 -11.33 -8.09 21.95
C VAL A 261 -10.95 -9.21 22.91
N VAL A 262 -10.29 -10.26 22.41
CA VAL A 262 -9.81 -11.38 23.23
C VAL A 262 -8.80 -10.90 24.27
N ALA A 263 -7.89 -9.98 23.92
CA ALA A 263 -6.95 -9.42 24.88
C ALA A 263 -7.63 -8.60 25.98
N VAL A 264 -8.62 -7.77 25.64
CA VAL A 264 -9.40 -7.01 26.62
C VAL A 264 -10.12 -7.97 27.58
N GLN A 265 -10.80 -8.99 27.06
CA GLN A 265 -11.50 -9.99 27.89
C GLN A 265 -10.53 -10.80 28.76
N ALA A 266 -9.37 -11.19 28.25
CA ALA A 266 -8.37 -11.90 29.03
C ALA A 266 -7.82 -11.02 30.17
N CYS A 267 -7.55 -9.73 29.89
CA CYS A 267 -7.08 -8.79 30.91
C CYS A 267 -8.14 -8.55 31.99
N THR A 268 -9.41 -8.39 31.63
CA THR A 268 -10.50 -8.20 32.61
C THR A 268 -10.71 -9.44 33.48
N LEU A 269 -10.64 -10.65 32.91
CA LEU A 269 -10.69 -11.91 33.67
C LEU A 269 -9.54 -12.03 34.67
N LEU A 270 -8.36 -11.52 34.33
CA LEU A 270 -7.19 -11.49 35.22
C LEU A 270 -7.21 -10.31 36.22
N GLY A 271 -8.26 -9.48 36.22
CA GLY A 271 -8.38 -8.30 37.08
C GLY A 271 -7.47 -7.12 36.69
N ILE A 272 -6.93 -7.12 35.47
CA ILE A 272 -6.07 -6.06 34.94
C ILE A 272 -6.95 -4.96 34.35
N LEU A 273 -7.32 -3.98 35.17
CA LEU A 273 -8.16 -2.86 34.77
C LEU A 273 -7.30 -1.64 34.38
N PRO A 274 -7.40 -1.14 33.13
CA PRO A 274 -6.58 -0.02 32.68
C PRO A 274 -7.02 1.29 33.32
N ARG A 275 -6.06 2.11 33.76
CA ARG A 275 -6.32 3.49 34.19
C ARG A 275 -6.48 4.39 32.97
N GLN A 276 -7.63 5.04 32.85
CA GLN A 276 -7.93 5.94 31.75
C GLN A 276 -7.19 7.28 31.89
N HIS A 277 -6.72 7.81 30.77
CA HIS A 277 -6.22 9.17 30.66
C HIS A 277 -6.82 9.82 29.42
N ASP A 278 -7.42 11.00 29.60
CA ASP A 278 -7.78 11.85 28.48
C ASP A 278 -6.51 12.53 28.00
N GLY A 279 -5.88 11.93 26.98
CA GLY A 279 -4.61 12.39 26.44
C GLY A 279 -4.65 13.88 26.08
N ALA A 280 -3.66 14.64 26.56
CA ALA A 280 -3.47 16.02 26.16
C ALA A 280 -2.67 16.06 24.85
N GLY A 281 -3.30 16.54 23.77
CA GLY A 281 -2.64 16.73 22.49
C GLY A 281 -1.42 17.65 22.57
N LEU A 282 -0.40 17.34 21.78
CA LEU A 282 0.82 18.14 21.67
C LEU A 282 0.61 19.34 20.73
N SER A 283 1.55 20.28 20.75
CA SER A 283 1.50 21.45 19.87
C SER A 283 1.56 21.04 18.39
N SER A 284 0.96 21.85 17.51
CA SER A 284 0.95 21.58 16.06
C SER A 284 2.36 21.43 15.47
N ALA A 285 3.36 22.15 16.00
CA ALA A 285 4.75 22.00 15.56
C ALA A 285 5.30 20.57 15.79
N ILE A 286 4.95 19.95 16.91
CA ILE A 286 5.35 18.57 17.22
C ILE A 286 4.62 17.58 16.31
N GLU A 287 3.34 17.84 16.01
CA GLU A 287 2.55 17.04 15.07
C GLU A 287 3.18 17.01 13.68
N TRP A 288 3.60 18.16 13.15
CA TRP A 288 4.33 18.23 11.87
C TRP A 288 5.67 17.48 11.92
N GLY A 289 6.39 17.54 13.04
CA GLY A 289 7.58 16.71 13.28
C GLY A 289 7.27 15.22 13.24
N ALA A 290 6.13 14.81 13.83
CA ALA A 290 5.65 13.43 13.78
C ALA A 290 5.27 13.01 12.35
N VAL A 291 4.68 13.90 11.54
CA VAL A 291 4.40 13.61 10.12
C VAL A 291 5.69 13.32 9.34
N VAL A 292 6.77 14.09 9.59
CA VAL A 292 8.08 13.81 8.99
C VAL A 292 8.65 12.47 9.47
N ALA A 293 8.56 12.17 10.76
CA ALA A 293 9.02 10.90 11.32
C ALA A 293 8.23 9.70 10.73
N ALA A 294 6.90 9.83 10.62
CA ALA A 294 6.03 8.85 9.96
C ALA A 294 6.45 8.67 8.50
N ALA A 295 6.67 9.75 7.76
CA ALA A 295 7.09 9.70 6.35
C ALA A 295 8.42 8.97 6.16
N LEU A 296 9.40 9.22 7.02
CA LEU A 296 10.70 8.51 6.99
C LEU A 296 10.52 7.02 7.31
N SER A 297 9.67 6.66 8.27
CA SER A 297 9.39 5.26 8.59
C SER A 297 8.70 4.54 7.43
N PHE A 298 7.68 5.16 6.81
CA PHE A 298 6.96 4.58 5.68
C PHE A 298 7.83 4.51 4.42
N ALA A 299 8.79 5.43 4.25
CA ALA A 299 9.78 5.32 3.18
C ALA A 299 10.59 4.01 3.28
N VAL A 300 10.96 3.59 4.50
CA VAL A 300 11.61 2.30 4.75
C VAL A 300 10.64 1.13 4.55
N LEU A 301 9.42 1.21 5.10
CA LEU A 301 8.41 0.16 5.00
C LEU A 301 8.01 -0.13 3.54
N PHE A 302 7.89 0.90 2.70
CA PHE A 302 7.65 0.77 1.25
C PHE A 302 8.91 0.47 0.43
N LYS A 303 10.06 0.25 1.10
CA LYS A 303 11.34 -0.06 0.47
C LYS A 303 11.70 0.98 -0.60
N SER A 304 11.54 2.26 -0.28
CA SER A 304 11.81 3.38 -1.18
C SER A 304 13.31 3.48 -1.52
N PRO A 305 13.69 3.84 -2.76
CA PRO A 305 15.08 4.17 -3.07
C PRO A 305 15.56 5.36 -2.22
N LEU A 306 16.74 5.26 -1.62
CA LEU A 306 17.31 6.31 -0.76
C LEU A 306 17.36 7.69 -1.44
N ARG A 307 17.68 7.72 -2.74
CA ARG A 307 17.69 8.93 -3.56
C ARG A 307 16.34 9.65 -3.63
N HIS A 308 15.24 8.92 -3.46
CA HIS A 308 13.88 9.45 -3.58
C HIS A 308 13.18 9.62 -2.22
N VAL A 309 13.85 9.36 -1.10
CA VAL A 309 13.28 9.62 0.24
C VAL A 309 12.83 11.08 0.42
N PRO A 310 13.55 12.11 -0.05
CA PRO A 310 13.05 13.49 0.05
C PRO A 310 11.72 13.71 -0.69
N VAL A 311 11.54 13.04 -1.82
CA VAL A 311 10.28 13.10 -2.60
C VAL A 311 9.15 12.41 -1.85
N VAL A 312 9.44 11.27 -1.22
CA VAL A 312 8.48 10.55 -0.36
C VAL A 312 8.02 11.43 0.80
N VAL A 313 8.97 12.08 1.50
CA VAL A 313 8.65 12.99 2.61
C VAL A 313 7.82 14.18 2.13
N ALA A 314 8.19 14.80 1.02
CA ALA A 314 7.43 15.90 0.43
C ALA A 314 6.00 15.47 0.03
N ALA A 315 5.84 14.25 -0.49
CA ALA A 315 4.52 13.71 -0.84
C ALA A 315 3.64 13.51 0.40
N VAL A 316 4.17 12.90 1.47
CA VAL A 316 3.42 12.71 2.73
C VAL A 316 3.02 14.06 3.33
N LEU A 317 3.95 15.03 3.37
CA LEU A 317 3.68 16.38 3.86
C LEU A 317 2.61 17.09 3.02
N LEU A 318 2.67 17.00 1.69
CA LEU A 318 1.68 17.59 0.80
C LEU A 318 0.29 17.01 1.06
N GLY A 319 0.18 15.68 1.11
CA GLY A 319 -1.08 14.99 1.35
C GLY A 319 -1.69 15.41 2.69
N TYR A 320 -0.90 15.33 3.77
CA TYR A 320 -1.33 15.70 5.10
C TYR A 320 -1.69 17.21 5.21
N ALA A 321 -0.91 18.11 4.60
CA ALA A 321 -1.19 19.55 4.57
C ALA A 321 -2.53 19.87 3.91
N CYS A 322 -2.78 19.30 2.73
CA CYS A 322 -4.03 19.49 2.01
C CYS A 322 -5.21 18.96 2.83
N THR A 323 -5.06 17.81 3.47
CA THR A 323 -6.11 17.22 4.32
C THR A 323 -6.39 18.09 5.54
N GLN A 324 -5.39 18.65 6.22
CA GLN A 324 -5.63 19.53 7.37
C GLN A 324 -6.24 20.88 6.97
N LEU A 325 -5.75 21.51 5.90
CA LEU A 325 -6.23 22.82 5.46
C LEU A 325 -7.67 22.80 4.98
N ALA A 326 -8.07 21.79 4.21
CA ALA A 326 -9.43 21.66 3.70
C ALA A 326 -10.35 20.88 4.66
N GLY A 327 -9.80 19.95 5.45
CA GLY A 327 -10.54 19.15 6.42
C GLY A 327 -11.13 19.97 7.55
N THR A 328 -10.38 20.95 8.05
CA THR A 328 -10.83 21.85 9.12
C THR A 328 -11.81 22.93 8.64
N ARG A 329 -11.77 23.29 7.35
CA ARG A 329 -12.61 24.36 6.78
C ARG A 329 -13.92 23.87 6.17
N VAL A 330 -13.95 22.65 5.66
CA VAL A 330 -15.11 22.13 4.89
C VAL A 330 -15.61 20.83 5.51
N SER A 331 -14.85 19.73 5.37
CA SER A 331 -15.15 18.45 6.00
C SER A 331 -13.94 17.51 5.88
N PRO A 332 -13.79 16.52 6.77
CA PRO A 332 -12.71 15.53 6.67
C PRO A 332 -12.66 14.83 5.30
N ALA A 333 -13.83 14.48 4.75
CA ALA A 333 -13.92 13.87 3.43
C ALA A 333 -13.42 14.79 2.31
N PHE A 334 -13.77 16.08 2.34
CA PHE A 334 -13.30 17.05 1.36
C PHE A 334 -11.78 17.30 1.47
N GLY A 335 -11.24 17.34 2.70
CA GLY A 335 -9.80 17.38 2.93
C GLY A 335 -9.05 16.20 2.33
N THR A 336 -9.57 14.99 2.53
CA THR A 336 -9.03 13.77 1.94
C THR A 336 -9.13 13.76 0.41
N PHE A 337 -10.25 14.26 -0.14
CA PHE A 337 -10.41 14.44 -1.59
C PHE A 337 -9.35 15.38 -2.15
N LEU A 338 -9.20 16.58 -1.60
CA LEU A 338 -8.25 17.58 -2.09
C LEU A 338 -6.80 17.12 -1.95
N GLY A 339 -6.46 16.46 -0.84
CA GLY A 339 -5.14 15.84 -0.66
C GLY A 339 -4.88 14.78 -1.73
N SER A 340 -5.87 13.95 -2.05
CA SER A 340 -5.74 12.94 -3.09
C SER A 340 -5.62 13.53 -4.51
N VAL A 341 -6.30 14.65 -4.80
CA VAL A 341 -6.11 15.40 -6.05
C VAL A 341 -4.66 15.90 -6.17
N ALA A 342 -4.15 16.53 -5.11
CA ALA A 342 -2.79 17.07 -5.09
C ALA A 342 -1.75 15.97 -5.27
N ILE A 343 -1.91 14.84 -4.58
CA ILE A 343 -1.01 13.67 -4.71
C ILE A 343 -1.11 13.02 -6.09
N GLY A 344 -2.33 12.86 -6.64
CA GLY A 344 -2.53 12.33 -7.98
C GLY A 344 -1.80 13.17 -9.03
N ALA A 345 -2.06 14.48 -9.05
CA ALA A 345 -1.41 15.41 -9.97
C ALA A 345 0.12 15.46 -9.78
N ALA A 346 0.60 15.55 -8.53
CA ALA A 346 2.03 15.56 -8.23
C ALA A 346 2.73 14.26 -8.66
N SER A 347 2.07 13.11 -8.50
CA SER A 347 2.62 11.81 -8.88
C SER A 347 2.82 11.68 -10.38
N ASN A 348 1.86 12.15 -11.18
CA ASN A 348 1.94 12.16 -12.64
C ASN A 348 2.95 13.19 -13.15
N LEU A 349 3.01 14.37 -12.52
CA LEU A 349 4.02 15.39 -12.83
C LEU A 349 5.43 14.86 -12.56
N PHE A 350 5.66 14.27 -11.39
CA PHE A 350 6.94 13.66 -11.03
C PHE A 350 7.34 12.57 -12.03
N ALA A 351 6.42 11.69 -12.40
CA ALA A 351 6.69 10.61 -13.36
C ALA A 351 7.12 11.14 -14.74
N ARG A 352 6.52 12.24 -15.19
CA ARG A 352 6.88 12.89 -16.46
C ARG A 352 8.24 13.57 -16.41
N LEU A 353 8.57 14.23 -15.31
CA LEU A 353 9.82 14.99 -15.16
C LEU A 353 11.04 14.11 -14.92
N THR A 354 10.87 12.96 -14.25
CA THR A 354 12.00 12.15 -13.77
C THR A 354 12.17 10.81 -14.48
N ASP A 355 11.25 10.42 -15.37
CA ASP A 355 11.25 9.10 -16.01
C ASP A 355 11.24 7.97 -14.97
N ARG A 356 10.37 8.11 -13.96
CA ARG A 356 10.21 7.16 -12.85
C ARG A 356 8.74 6.85 -12.58
N PRO A 357 8.40 5.70 -11.98
CA PRO A 357 7.02 5.38 -11.62
C PRO A 357 6.41 6.41 -10.67
N GLY A 358 5.22 6.92 -11.01
CA GLY A 358 4.45 7.83 -10.14
C GLY A 358 4.09 7.23 -8.78
N ALA A 359 4.14 5.89 -8.65
CA ALA A 359 3.98 5.18 -7.39
C ALA A 359 4.93 5.65 -6.27
N LEU A 360 6.13 6.19 -6.62
CA LEU A 360 7.06 6.78 -5.65
C LEU A 360 6.47 7.96 -4.86
N VAL A 361 5.54 8.70 -5.48
CA VAL A 361 4.83 9.83 -4.85
C VAL A 361 3.47 9.37 -4.35
N ARG A 362 2.74 8.61 -5.17
CA ARG A 362 1.35 8.26 -4.88
C ARG A 362 1.21 7.37 -3.65
N GLU A 363 1.93 6.24 -3.59
CA GLU A 363 1.72 5.26 -2.51
C GLU A 363 2.09 5.83 -1.12
N PRO A 364 3.24 6.53 -0.96
CA PRO A 364 3.53 7.18 0.30
C PRO A 364 2.66 8.43 0.54
N GLY A 365 2.35 9.22 -0.49
CA GLY A 365 1.57 10.44 -0.34
C GLY A 365 0.16 10.21 0.19
N ILE A 366 -0.46 9.07 -0.15
CA ILE A 366 -1.79 8.73 0.36
C ILE A 366 -1.80 8.00 1.71
N ILE A 367 -0.66 7.53 2.22
CA ILE A 367 -0.64 6.60 3.37
C ILE A 367 -1.33 7.15 4.63
N LEU A 368 -1.22 8.46 4.88
CA LEU A 368 -1.86 9.11 6.03
C LEU A 368 -3.32 9.50 5.78
N LEU A 369 -3.78 9.49 4.53
CA LEU A 369 -5.17 9.79 4.14
C LEU A 369 -6.04 8.54 4.23
N VAL A 370 -5.40 7.39 4.09
CA VAL A 370 -6.04 6.11 3.88
C VAL A 370 -6.70 5.60 5.19
N PRO A 371 -7.99 5.19 5.16
CA PRO A 371 -8.80 5.02 6.36
C PRO A 371 -8.68 3.64 7.02
N GLY A 372 -7.46 3.09 7.14
CA GLY A 372 -7.23 1.78 7.78
C GLY A 372 -7.69 1.73 9.24
N SER A 373 -7.38 2.77 10.01
CA SER A 373 -7.79 2.92 11.43
C SER A 373 -9.27 3.19 11.60
N VAL A 374 -9.92 3.80 10.60
CA VAL A 374 -11.39 3.97 10.59
C VAL A 374 -12.06 2.61 10.44
N GLY A 375 -11.57 1.77 9.51
CA GLY A 375 -12.09 0.41 9.34
C GLY A 375 -11.91 -0.48 10.57
N PHE A 376 -10.77 -0.39 11.24
CA PHE A 376 -10.55 -1.09 12.50
C PHE A 376 -11.51 -0.62 13.62
N ARG A 377 -11.69 0.70 13.76
CA ARG A 377 -12.65 1.26 14.73
C ARG A 377 -14.08 0.81 14.47
N THR A 378 -14.51 0.80 13.21
CA THR A 378 -15.85 0.31 12.82
C THR A 378 -16.12 -1.08 13.38
N LEU A 379 -15.22 -2.04 13.16
CA LEU A 379 -15.41 -3.39 13.69
C LEU A 379 -15.29 -3.44 15.21
N SER A 380 -14.34 -2.71 15.80
CA SER A 380 -14.17 -2.67 17.26
C SER A 380 -15.45 -2.20 17.96
N PHE A 381 -16.11 -1.14 17.47
CA PHE A 381 -17.38 -0.66 18.03
C PHE A 381 -18.51 -1.69 17.94
N VAL A 382 -18.63 -2.38 16.79
CA VAL A 382 -19.65 -3.43 16.62
C VAL A 382 -19.43 -4.57 17.62
N PHE A 383 -18.19 -4.98 17.85
CA PHE A 383 -17.86 -6.03 18.82
C PHE A 383 -18.04 -5.59 20.28
N GLU A 384 -17.88 -4.30 20.56
CA GLU A 384 -18.16 -3.68 21.87
C GLU A 384 -19.68 -3.45 22.09
N ASN A 385 -20.55 -3.91 21.17
CA ASN A 385 -22.01 -3.70 21.14
C ASN A 385 -22.45 -2.24 20.96
N ASP A 386 -21.57 -1.34 20.48
CA ASP A 386 -21.91 0.02 20.07
C ASP A 386 -22.18 0.07 18.56
N VAL A 387 -23.30 -0.53 18.15
CA VAL A 387 -23.67 -0.70 16.74
C VAL A 387 -23.93 0.65 16.06
N GLN A 388 -24.45 1.64 16.78
CA GLN A 388 -24.74 2.96 16.23
C GLN A 388 -23.46 3.70 15.86
N LEU A 389 -22.47 3.74 16.77
CA LEU A 389 -21.18 4.35 16.48
C LEU A 389 -20.40 3.56 15.42
N GLY A 390 -20.51 2.23 15.44
CA GLY A 390 -19.99 1.34 14.40
C GLY A 390 -20.54 1.69 13.01
N PHE A 391 -21.85 1.83 12.88
CA PHE A 391 -22.51 2.18 11.62
C PHE A 391 -22.11 3.58 11.11
N HIS A 392 -22.08 4.59 11.99
CA HIS A 392 -21.63 5.94 11.62
C HIS A 392 -20.16 5.94 11.14
N THR A 393 -19.30 5.17 11.82
CA THR A 393 -17.90 5.03 11.43
C THR A 393 -17.75 4.27 10.11
N ALA A 394 -18.62 3.28 9.84
CA ALA A 394 -18.67 2.57 8.56
C ALA A 394 -19.03 3.49 7.39
N ILE A 395 -20.02 4.37 7.56
CA ILE A 395 -20.36 5.39 6.55
C ILE A 395 -19.14 6.29 6.30
N THR A 396 -18.50 6.77 7.38
CA THR A 396 -17.30 7.61 7.28
C THR A 396 -16.19 6.92 6.50
N LEU A 397 -15.94 5.62 6.76
CA LEU A 397 -14.98 4.82 6.03
C LEU A 397 -15.26 4.82 4.52
N VAL A 398 -16.50 4.53 4.12
CA VAL A 398 -16.91 4.49 2.71
C VAL A 398 -16.75 5.87 2.07
N THR A 399 -17.18 6.93 2.75
CA THR A 399 -17.04 8.31 2.26
C THR A 399 -15.57 8.69 2.05
N LEU A 400 -14.67 8.33 2.98
CA LEU A 400 -13.24 8.59 2.84
C LEU A 400 -12.63 7.79 1.68
N LEU A 401 -13.00 6.52 1.50
CA LEU A 401 -12.51 5.72 0.39
C LEU A 401 -12.94 6.29 -0.97
N ILE A 402 -14.21 6.70 -1.11
CA ILE A 402 -14.72 7.35 -2.31
C ILE A 402 -14.00 8.67 -2.55
N ALA A 403 -13.78 9.48 -1.51
CA ALA A 403 -13.07 10.74 -1.60
C ALA A 403 -11.63 10.55 -2.11
N ILE A 404 -10.90 9.54 -1.63
CA ILE A 404 -9.55 9.23 -2.10
C ILE A 404 -9.58 8.85 -3.58
N VAL A 405 -10.44 7.91 -3.96
CA VAL A 405 -10.50 7.42 -5.34
C VAL A 405 -10.91 8.51 -6.32
N ALA A 406 -11.95 9.29 -5.98
CA ALA A 406 -12.36 10.44 -6.76
C ALA A 406 -11.21 11.45 -6.87
N GLY A 407 -10.55 11.78 -5.77
CA GLY A 407 -9.43 12.73 -5.79
C GLY A 407 -8.27 12.27 -6.67
N LEU A 408 -7.88 10.99 -6.59
CA LEU A 408 -6.84 10.42 -7.45
C LEU A 408 -7.24 10.48 -8.94
N LEU A 409 -8.48 10.16 -9.30
CA LEU A 409 -8.98 10.25 -10.67
C LEU A 409 -8.98 11.69 -11.19
N PHE A 410 -9.38 12.67 -10.37
CA PHE A 410 -9.31 14.09 -10.74
C PHE A 410 -7.86 14.57 -10.87
N GLY A 411 -6.94 14.07 -10.03
CA GLY A 411 -5.51 14.31 -10.18
C GLY A 411 -4.96 13.76 -11.50
N ASP A 412 -5.43 12.59 -11.93
CA ASP A 412 -5.12 12.00 -13.23
C ASP A 412 -5.66 12.84 -14.41
N LEU A 413 -6.77 13.58 -14.23
CA LEU A 413 -7.28 14.51 -15.24
C LEU A 413 -6.48 15.82 -15.31
N LEU A 414 -6.07 16.36 -14.16
CA LEU A 414 -5.28 17.61 -14.09
C LEU A 414 -3.89 17.44 -14.70
N VAL A 415 -3.23 16.33 -14.39
CA VAL A 415 -1.95 15.97 -14.98
C VAL A 415 -2.07 14.53 -15.50
N PRO A 416 -2.23 14.34 -16.83
CA PRO A 416 -2.47 13.00 -17.36
C PRO A 416 -1.32 12.04 -17.04
N PRO A 417 -1.62 10.77 -16.73
CA PRO A 417 -0.59 9.78 -16.46
C PRO A 417 0.34 9.63 -17.66
N ARG A 418 1.59 9.26 -17.38
CA ARG A 418 2.60 9.05 -18.41
C ARG A 418 2.18 7.87 -19.31
N ARG A 419 2.28 8.05 -20.64
CA ARG A 419 2.02 7.02 -21.66
C ARG A 419 3.16 6.02 -21.87
N LYS A 420 4.32 6.28 -21.25
CA LYS A 420 5.43 5.33 -21.12
C LYS A 420 5.37 4.77 -19.68
N LEU A 421 5.94 3.59 -19.48
CA LEU A 421 6.04 2.82 -18.23
C LEU A 421 6.10 3.70 -16.96
#